data_AF-A0A9E1JM25-F1
#
_entry.id   AF-A0A9E1JM25-F1
#
_cell.length_a   1.000
_cell.length_b   1.000
_cell.length_c   1.000
_cell.angle_alpha   90.00
_cell.angle_beta   90.00
_cell.angle_gamma   90.00
#
_symmetry.space_group_name_H-M   'P 1'
#
loop_
_entity.id
_entity.type
_entity.pdbx_description
1 polymer ?
#
loop_
_entity_poly.entity_id
_entity_poly.type
_entity_poly.pdbx_seq_one_letter_code
_entity_poly.pdbx_strand_id
1 'polypeptide(L)' 'MKITKVSSHYLSKSWPNPLMPDFVNIVIQIESTLAPLELLKICNFIELKLGRVRLKKNDPRTCDIDII' A
#
# COMPACT_ATOMS: atom_id res chain seq x y z
N MET A 1 -1.26 -8.90 15.33
CA MET A 1 -1.68 -7.68 14.60
C MET A 1 -3.19 -7.67 14.52
N LYS A 2 -3.83 -6.55 14.85
CA LYS A 2 -5.28 -6.36 14.80
C LYS A 2 -5.59 -5.04 14.13
N ILE A 3 -6.54 -5.03 13.19
CA ILE A 3 -7.04 -3.79 12.59
C ILE A 3 -8.03 -3.16 13.57
N THR A 4 -7.81 -1.89 13.92
CA THR A 4 -8.68 -1.14 14.84
C THR A 4 -9.56 -0.14 14.12
N LYS A 5 -9.10 0.40 12.98
CA LYS A 5 -9.85 1.36 12.18
C LYS A 5 -9.45 1.28 10.71
N VAL A 6 -10.40 1.58 9.84
CA VAL A 6 -10.21 1.71 8.39
C VAL A 6 -10.83 3.03 7.96
N SER A 7 -10.13 3.79 7.12
CA SER A 7 -10.67 5.01 6.51
C SER A 7 -11.70 4.69 5.43
N SER A 8 -12.37 5.73 4.91
CA SER A 8 -13.06 5.64 3.63
C SER A 8 -12.06 5.38 2.49
N HIS A 9 -12.59 4.98 1.33
CA HIS A 9 -11.83 4.86 0.08
C HIS A 9 -11.76 6.22 -0.60
N TYR A 10 -10.56 6.64 -1.00
CA TYR A 10 -10.34 7.92 -1.67
C TYR A 10 -9.74 7.70 -3.05
N LEU A 11 -10.40 8.21 -4.09
CA LEU A 11 -9.86 8.22 -5.43
C LEU A 11 -8.93 9.43 -5.61
N SER A 12 -7.70 9.22 -6.08
CA SER A 12 -6.76 10.29 -6.41
C SER A 12 -6.14 10.07 -7.78
N LYS A 13 -5.69 11.17 -8.41
CA LYS A 13 -4.91 11.08 -9.65
C LYS A 13 -3.57 10.39 -9.40
N SER A 14 -3.10 9.69 -10.43
CA SER A 14 -1.75 9.16 -10.48
C SER A 14 -0.71 10.28 -10.40
N TRP A 15 0.41 9.99 -9.72
CA TRP A 15 1.57 10.86 -9.63
C TRP A 15 2.84 10.05 -9.95
N PRO A 16 3.82 10.58 -10.70
CA PRO A 16 3.90 11.95 -11.25
C PRO A 16 3.18 12.12 -12.60
N ASN A 17 2.64 11.06 -13.19
CA ASN A 17 1.96 11.12 -14.48
C ASN A 17 0.43 10.98 -14.32
N PRO A 18 -0.35 12.08 -14.42
CA PRO A 18 -1.80 12.06 -14.23
C PRO A 18 -2.58 11.33 -15.35
N LEU A 19 -1.91 10.96 -16.45
CA LEU A 19 -2.52 10.17 -17.53
C LEU A 19 -2.61 8.68 -17.19
N MET A 20 -1.90 8.23 -16.15
CA MET A 20 -2.00 6.88 -15.65
C MET A 20 -3.30 6.70 -14.83
N PRO A 21 -3.77 5.45 -14.65
CA PRO A 21 -5.01 5.19 -13.94
C PRO A 21 -5.07 5.85 -12.56
N ASP A 22 -6.26 6.27 -12.13
CA ASP A 22 -6.46 6.80 -10.79
C ASP A 22 -6.18 5.71 -9.73
N PHE A 23 -5.69 6.11 -8.56
CA PHE A 23 -5.46 5.21 -7.42
C PHE A 23 -6.60 5.32 -6.42
N VAL A 24 -6.99 4.17 -5.86
CA VAL A 24 -7.81 4.13 -4.65
C VAL A 24 -6.87 4.02 -3.45
N ASN A 25 -6.88 5.01 -2.59
CA ASN A 25 -6.09 5.07 -1.37
C ASN A 25 -6.98 4.79 -0.15
N ILE A 26 -6.43 4.04 0.80
CA ILE A 26 -7.02 3.76 2.11
C ILE A 26 -5.94 3.82 3.18
N VAL A 27 -6.34 4.18 4.40
CA VAL A 27 -5.48 4.15 5.58
C VAL A 27 -6.07 3.17 6.58
N ILE A 28 -5.22 2.30 7.11
CA ILE A 28 -5.60 1.29 8.10
C ILE A 28 -4.81 1.54 9.37
N GLN A 29 -5.52 1.67 10.50
CA GLN A 29 -4.89 1.70 11.81
C GLN A 29 -4.80 0.28 12.35
N ILE A 30 -3.61 -0.09 12.80
CA ILE A 30 -3.35 -1.41 13.37
C ILE A 30 -2.76 -1.31 14.78
N GLU A 31 -3.10 -2.28 15.61
CA GLU A 31 -2.36 -2.61 16.82
C GLU A 31 -1.47 -3.80 16.54
N SER A 32 -0.17 -3.66 16.83
CA SER A 32 0.81 -4.72 16.59
C SER A 32 1.90 -4.68 17.63
N THR A 33 2.38 -5.86 18.01
CA THR A 33 3.55 -6.05 18.88
C THR A 33 4.83 -6.34 18.07
N LEU A 34 4.72 -6.31 16.74
CA LEU A 34 5.83 -6.57 15.83
C LEU A 34 6.81 -5.40 15.79
N ALA A 35 8.09 -5.70 15.63
CA ALA A 35 9.08 -4.67 15.37
C ALA A 35 8.85 -4.04 13.97
N PRO A 36 9.25 -2.77 13.74
CA PRO A 36 9.03 -2.10 12.46
C PRO A 36 9.53 -2.88 11.24
N LEU A 37 10.68 -3.54 11.34
CA LEU A 37 11.26 -4.33 10.25
C LEU A 37 10.47 -5.61 9.95
N GLU A 38 9.85 -6.22 10.97
CA GLU A 38 8.98 -7.39 10.79
C GLU A 38 7.68 -6.97 10.11
N LEU A 39 7.10 -5.84 10.52
CA LEU A 39 5.92 -5.27 9.87
C LEU A 39 6.21 -4.96 8.40
N LEU A 40 7.36 -4.36 8.09
CA LEU A 40 7.79 -4.08 6.72
C LEU A 40 7.90 -5.37 5.88
N LYS A 41 8.44 -6.46 6.44
CA LYS A 41 8.50 -7.75 5.73
C LYS A 41 7.09 -8.28 5.42
N ILE A 42 6.14 -8.13 6.34
CA ILE A 42 4.76 -8.53 6.13
C ILE A 42 4.10 -7.67 5.04
N CYS A 43 4.28 -6.34 5.05
CA CYS A 43 3.76 -5.45 4.02
C CYS A 43 4.27 -5.85 2.62
N ASN A 44 5.59 -6.03 2.47
CA ASN A 44 6.19 -6.48 1.21
C ASN A 44 5.65 -7.84 0.75
N PHE A 45 5.41 -8.77 1.68
CA PHE A 45 4.85 -10.08 1.37
C PHE A 45 3.39 -10.00 0.89
N ILE A 46 2.59 -9.14 1.50
CA ILE A 46 1.21 -8.90 1.08
C ILE A 46 1.17 -8.30 -0.32
N GLU A 47 2.01 -7.29 -0.60
CA GLU A 47 2.12 -6.70 -1.93
C GLU A 47 2.48 -7.74 -3.00
N LEU A 48 3.44 -8.61 -2.71
CA LEU A 48 3.82 -9.70 -3.61
C LEU A 48 2.63 -10.63 -3.88
N LYS A 49 1.87 -11.00 -2.84
CA LYS A 49 0.65 -11.83 -2.98
C LYS A 49 -0.46 -11.14 -3.77
N LEU A 50 -0.55 -9.81 -3.70
CA LEU A 50 -1.48 -9.01 -4.48
C LEU A 50 -0.99 -8.76 -5.92
N GLY A 51 0.15 -9.34 -6.32
CA GLY A 51 0.65 -9.26 -7.68
C GLY A 51 1.41 -7.96 -7.97
N ARG A 52 1.99 -7.30 -6.97
CA ARG A 52 2.92 -6.20 -7.19
C ARG A 52 4.15 -6.71 -7.95
N VAL A 53 4.40 -6.16 -9.14
CA VAL A 53 5.61 -6.41 -9.94
C VAL A 53 6.44 -5.13 -9.99
N ARG A 54 7.75 -5.24 -9.73
CA ARG A 54 8.68 -4.10 -9.78
C ARG A 54 9.39 -4.09 -11.14
N LEU A 55 8.78 -3.46 -12.15
CA LEU A 55 9.34 -3.34 -13.50
C LEU A 55 10.15 -2.06 -13.68
N LYS A 56 9.47 -0.91 -13.72
CA LYS A 56 10.08 0.41 -13.89
C LYS A 56 9.78 1.30 -12.69
N LYS A 57 10.64 2.29 -12.45
CA LYS A 57 10.39 3.32 -11.43
C LYS A 57 9.10 4.07 -11.80
N ASN A 58 8.18 4.20 -10.83
CA ASN A 58 6.89 4.89 -10.95
C ASN A 58 5.89 4.28 -11.95
N ASP A 59 6.04 3.00 -12.31
CA ASP A 59 5.03 2.28 -13.09
C ASP A 59 3.75 2.07 -12.26
N PRO A 60 2.56 1.91 -12.88
CA PRO A 60 1.34 1.66 -12.11
C PRO A 60 1.51 0.35 -11.34
N ARG A 61 1.11 0.37 -10.08
CA ARG A 61 1.28 -0.74 -9.15
C ARG A 61 -0.06 -1.28 -8.71
N THR A 62 -0.18 -2.59 -8.64
CA THR A 62 -1.39 -3.28 -8.21
C THR A 62 -1.75 -2.95 -6.76
N CYS A 63 -0.74 -2.84 -5.90
CA CYS A 63 -0.86 -2.45 -4.51
C CYS A 63 0.47 -1.85 -4.03
N ASP A 64 0.38 -0.96 -3.05
CA ASP A 64 1.49 -0.31 -2.36
C ASP A 64 1.08 -0.09 -0.92
N ILE A 65 1.92 -0.52 0.01
CA ILE A 65 1.65 -0.46 1.45
C ILE A 65 2.81 0.28 2.11
N ASP A 66 2.56 1.54 2.43
CA ASP A 66 3.49 2.37 3.19
C ASP A 66 3.15 2.35 4.68
N ILE A 67 4.18 2.36 5.52
CA ILE A 67 4.04 2.56 6.96
C ILE A 67 4.19 4.07 7.21
N ILE A 68 3.15 4.68 7.77
CA ILE A 68 3.06 6.11 8.09
C ILE A 68 3.55 6.36 9.52
#